data_AF-A0A4R4IPK2-F1
#
_entry.id   AF-A0A4R4IPK2-F1
#
_cell.length_a   1.000
_cell.length_b   1.000
_cell.length_c   1.000
_cell.angle_alpha   90.00
_cell.angle_beta   90.00
_cell.angle_gamma   90.00
#
_symmetry.space_group_name_H-M   'P 1'
#
loop_
_entity.id
_entity.type
_entity.pdbx_description
1 polymer ?
#
loop_
_entity_poly.entity_id
_entity_poly.type
_entity_poly.pdbx_seq_one_letter_code
_entity_poly.pdbx_strand_id
1 'polypeptide(L)'
;MKILGKKSLKHTGFKVINSIKELLKEHQHTKDCMTKLYHAVMDNRHTAAWDFFCDACDNSLGRTLALEGFFCLERVICALDQRYWDRLLTLTGVRDFMPTNRRNEWRKNINDWRKATPKNFNDMKPVTFSEDSAFATAKSLTEEKKDYFAQMVEGVFNNLSVTHKTNKA
;
A
#
# COMPACT_ATOMS: atom_id res chain seq x y z
N MET A 1 53.16 10.90 3.85
CA MET A 1 52.18 10.67 2.76
C MET A 1 50.79 10.61 3.38
N LYS A 2 50.04 11.72 3.40
CA LYS A 2 48.70 11.79 4.01
C LYS A 2 47.69 11.21 3.03
N ILE A 3 47.14 10.03 3.34
CA ILE A 3 46.04 9.43 2.57
C ILE A 3 44.78 10.23 2.93
N LEU A 4 44.28 10.97 1.95
CA LEU A 4 43.06 11.77 2.02
C LEU A 4 41.88 10.89 2.44
N GLY A 5 41.25 11.27 3.55
CA GLY A 5 40.02 10.65 4.02
C GLY A 5 38.96 10.71 2.92
N LYS A 6 38.54 9.53 2.45
CA LYS A 6 37.32 9.37 1.64
C LYS A 6 36.15 9.89 2.46
N LYS A 7 35.75 11.14 2.25
CA LYS A 7 34.42 11.61 2.62
C LYS A 7 33.43 10.74 1.85
N SER A 8 32.84 9.76 2.53
CA SER A 8 31.66 9.05 2.05
C SER A 8 30.61 10.10 1.77
N LEU A 9 30.42 10.43 0.49
CA LEU A 9 29.28 11.20 0.04
C LEU A 9 28.04 10.36 0.35
N LYS A 10 27.40 10.65 1.49
CA LYS A 10 26.09 10.11 1.86
C LYS A 10 25.05 10.74 0.94
N HIS A 11 25.05 10.32 -0.33
CA HIS A 11 24.08 10.76 -1.31
C HIS A 11 22.69 10.24 -0.91
N THR A 12 21.82 11.15 -0.47
CA THR A 12 20.45 10.87 -0.04
C THR A 12 19.65 10.09 -1.09
N GLY A 13 19.95 10.27 -2.38
CA GLY A 13 19.31 9.54 -3.48
C GLY A 13 19.58 8.03 -3.45
N PHE A 14 20.82 7.60 -3.17
CA PHE A 14 21.14 6.18 -3.04
C PHE A 14 20.49 5.55 -1.80
N LYS A 15 20.25 6.35 -0.75
CA LYS A 15 19.54 5.88 0.45
C LYS A 15 18.11 5.48 0.12
N VAL A 16 17.36 6.34 -0.61
CA VAL A 16 15.97 6.04 -0.98
C VAL A 16 15.89 4.81 -1.90
N ILE A 17 16.76 4.72 -2.91
CA ILE A 17 16.82 3.56 -3.81
C ILE A 17 17.10 2.26 -3.04
N ASN A 18 18.08 2.28 -2.13
CA ASN A 18 18.38 1.13 -1.30
C ASN A 18 17.20 0.74 -0.40
N SER A 19 16.51 1.72 0.20
CA SER A 19 15.34 1.43 1.03
C SER A 19 14.15 0.91 0.22
N ILE A 20 13.96 1.32 -1.05
CA ILE A 20 12.96 0.70 -1.94
C ILE A 20 13.33 -0.76 -2.20
N LYS A 21 14.62 -1.06 -2.45
CA LYS A 21 15.09 -2.45 -2.64
C LYS A 21 14.91 -3.30 -1.38
N GLU A 22 15.18 -2.75 -0.20
CA GLU A 22 14.92 -3.43 1.08
C GLU A 22 13.43 -3.73 1.23
N LEU A 23 12.57 -2.76 0.92
CA LEU A 23 11.12 -2.90 0.98
C LEU A 23 10.60 -3.94 -0.04
N LEU A 24 11.19 -4.04 -1.23
CA LEU A 24 10.90 -5.12 -2.19
C LEU A 24 11.31 -6.50 -1.68
N LYS A 25 12.47 -6.62 -1.01
CA LYS A 25 12.91 -7.88 -0.39
C LYS A 25 11.97 -8.32 0.72
N GLU A 26 11.58 -7.38 1.59
CA GLU A 26 10.61 -7.65 2.65
C GLU A 26 9.25 -8.08 2.10
N HIS A 27 8.79 -7.43 1.03
CA HIS A 27 7.55 -7.80 0.33
C HIS A 27 7.62 -9.25 -0.17
N GLN A 28 8.69 -9.60 -0.90
CA GLN A 28 8.84 -10.95 -1.43
C GLN A 28 8.93 -11.99 -0.31
N HIS A 29 9.72 -11.72 0.74
CA HIS A 29 9.81 -12.60 1.90
C HIS A 29 8.45 -12.81 2.58
N THR A 30 7.69 -11.73 2.77
CA THR A 30 6.35 -11.80 3.38
C THR A 30 5.40 -12.61 2.49
N LYS A 31 5.44 -12.39 1.18
CA LYS A 31 4.65 -13.12 0.19
C LYS A 31 4.96 -14.63 0.22
N ASP A 32 6.22 -14.99 0.32
CA ASP A 32 6.65 -16.39 0.42
C ASP A 32 6.14 -17.04 1.71
N CYS A 33 6.23 -16.32 2.84
CA CYS A 33 5.70 -16.78 4.13
C CYS A 33 4.17 -16.97 4.10
N MET A 34 3.43 -16.04 3.50
CA MET A 34 1.98 -16.14 3.31
C MET A 34 1.60 -17.32 2.42
N THR A 35 2.37 -17.55 1.34
CA THR A 35 2.15 -18.66 0.41
C THR A 35 2.39 -20.00 1.10
N LYS A 36 3.47 -20.12 1.89
CA LYS A 36 3.74 -21.30 2.71
C LYS A 36 2.62 -21.59 3.72
N LEU A 37 2.11 -20.55 4.39
CA LEU A 37 1.00 -20.68 5.32
C LEU A 37 -0.28 -21.15 4.61
N TYR A 38 -0.57 -20.58 3.44
CA TYR A 38 -1.69 -21.01 2.60
C TYR A 38 -1.60 -22.51 2.29
N HIS A 39 -0.46 -22.97 1.76
CA HIS A 39 -0.27 -24.39 1.44
C HIS A 39 -0.38 -25.30 2.67
N ALA A 40 0.24 -24.91 3.79
CA ALA A 40 0.18 -25.70 5.03
C ALA A 40 -1.25 -25.90 5.55
N VAL A 41 -2.13 -24.91 5.37
CA VAL A 41 -3.52 -24.95 5.86
C VAL A 41 -4.47 -25.55 4.83
N MET A 42 -4.30 -25.22 3.55
CA MET A 42 -5.27 -25.57 2.50
C MET A 42 -4.97 -26.89 1.78
N ASP A 43 -3.70 -27.27 1.60
CA ASP A 43 -3.37 -28.48 0.83
C ASP A 43 -3.65 -29.77 1.64
N ASN A 44 -3.50 -29.73 2.97
CA ASN A 44 -3.77 -30.87 3.88
C ASN A 44 -5.13 -30.72 4.59
N ARG A 45 -6.12 -30.11 3.94
CA ARG A 45 -7.40 -29.79 4.59
C ARG A 45 -8.18 -31.06 4.94
N HIS A 46 -8.25 -31.37 6.23
CA HIS A 46 -9.21 -32.32 6.79
C HIS A 46 -10.56 -31.61 7.02
N THR A 47 -11.33 -31.42 5.96
CA THR A 47 -12.65 -30.75 6.00
C THR A 47 -13.53 -31.27 7.14
N ALA A 48 -13.64 -32.59 7.28
CA ALA A 48 -14.43 -33.22 8.32
C ALA A 48 -13.95 -32.90 9.75
N ALA A 49 -12.64 -32.82 9.98
CA ALA A 49 -12.10 -32.45 11.30
C ALA A 49 -12.38 -30.97 11.60
N TRP A 50 -12.25 -30.11 10.58
CA TRP A 50 -12.53 -28.68 10.69
C TRP A 50 -14.00 -28.39 11.03
N ASP A 51 -14.94 -29.14 10.45
CA ASP A 51 -16.37 -28.97 10.72
C ASP A 51 -16.68 -29.21 12.22
N PHE A 52 -16.04 -30.20 12.86
CA PHE A 52 -16.16 -30.38 14.31
C PHE A 52 -15.59 -29.21 15.12
N PHE A 53 -14.49 -28.59 14.68
CA PHE A 53 -13.98 -27.38 15.32
C PHE A 53 -14.94 -26.19 15.16
N CYS A 54 -15.56 -26.04 13.99
CA CYS A 54 -16.58 -25.01 13.74
C CYS A 54 -17.84 -25.24 14.60
N ASP A 55 -18.32 -26.47 14.69
CA ASP A 55 -19.50 -26.83 15.49
C ASP A 55 -19.24 -26.63 16.99
N ALA A 56 -18.04 -26.96 17.48
CA ALA A 56 -17.65 -26.77 18.88
C ALA A 56 -17.55 -25.29 19.29
N CYS A 57 -17.34 -24.37 18.35
CA CYS A 57 -17.26 -22.95 18.65
C CYS A 57 -18.62 -22.27 18.90
N ASP A 58 -19.75 -22.97 18.75
CA ASP A 58 -21.13 -22.51 19.02
C ASP A 58 -21.42 -21.06 18.58
N ASN A 59 -20.88 -20.67 17.42
CA ASN A 59 -21.04 -19.33 16.89
C ASN A 59 -21.84 -19.41 15.60
N SER A 60 -22.87 -18.56 15.46
CA SER A 60 -23.52 -18.26 14.17
C SER A 60 -22.52 -17.81 13.09
N LEU A 61 -21.30 -17.44 13.52
CA LEU A 61 -20.13 -17.16 12.71
C LEU A 61 -19.51 -18.36 11.98
N GLY A 62 -19.86 -19.62 12.33
CA GLY A 62 -19.31 -20.82 11.68
C GLY A 62 -19.55 -20.85 10.16
N ARG A 63 -20.64 -20.23 9.69
CA ARG A 63 -20.90 -19.99 8.25
C ARG A 63 -20.23 -18.73 7.69
N THR A 64 -19.97 -17.73 8.51
CA THR A 64 -19.33 -16.46 8.12
C THR A 64 -17.80 -16.56 8.09
N LEU A 65 -17.24 -17.56 8.78
CA LEU A 65 -15.83 -17.89 8.84
C LEU A 65 -15.41 -18.98 7.86
N ALA A 66 -16.07 -19.08 6.70
CA ALA A 66 -15.71 -20.05 5.67
C ALA A 66 -14.19 -19.94 5.39
N LEU A 67 -13.45 -21.01 5.71
CA LEU A 67 -11.98 -21.05 5.68
C LEU A 67 -11.44 -20.61 4.30
N GLU A 68 -12.16 -20.96 3.24
CA GLU A 68 -11.91 -20.57 1.85
C GLU A 68 -11.92 -19.05 1.64
N GLY A 69 -12.79 -18.32 2.36
CA GLY A 69 -12.81 -16.87 2.35
C GLY A 69 -11.64 -16.25 3.11
N PHE A 70 -11.19 -16.87 4.19
CA PHE A 70 -10.07 -16.39 5.02
C PHE A 70 -8.72 -16.54 4.33
N PHE A 71 -8.48 -17.70 3.72
CA PHE A 71 -7.22 -18.00 3.06
C PHE A 71 -7.33 -17.85 1.54
N CYS A 72 -8.05 -16.82 1.06
CA CYS A 72 -8.03 -16.48 -0.35
C CYS A 72 -6.68 -15.81 -0.72
N LEU A 73 -5.77 -16.59 -1.30
CA LEU A 73 -4.39 -16.15 -1.59
C LEU A 73 -4.35 -14.86 -2.41
N GLU A 74 -5.20 -14.72 -3.43
CA GLU A 74 -5.22 -13.52 -4.27
C GLU A 74 -5.61 -12.25 -3.49
N ARG A 75 -6.58 -12.35 -2.57
CA ARG A 75 -7.00 -11.22 -1.72
C ARG A 75 -5.93 -10.89 -0.68
N VAL A 76 -5.23 -11.90 -0.18
CA VAL A 76 -4.09 -11.71 0.73
C VAL A 76 -2.95 -10.96 0.02
N ILE A 77 -2.64 -11.30 -1.24
CA ILE A 77 -1.65 -10.57 -2.04
C ILE A 77 -2.09 -9.12 -2.27
N CYS A 78 -3.35 -8.85 -2.57
CA CYS A 78 -3.85 -7.47 -2.70
C CYS A 78 -3.68 -6.67 -1.40
N ALA A 79 -3.93 -7.30 -0.25
CA ALA A 79 -3.73 -6.68 1.06
C ALA A 79 -2.25 -6.41 1.35
N LEU A 80 -1.36 -7.31 0.92
CA LEU A 80 0.08 -7.14 1.00
C LEU A 80 0.51 -5.94 0.15
N ASP A 81 0.16 -5.93 -1.13
CA ASP A 81 0.51 -4.87 -2.07
C ASP A 81 0.02 -3.50 -1.58
N GLN A 82 -1.23 -3.41 -1.13
CA GLN A 82 -1.77 -2.19 -0.52
C GLN A 82 -0.87 -1.65 0.61
N ARG A 83 -0.47 -2.51 1.56
CA ARG A 83 0.38 -2.10 2.69
C ARG A 83 1.75 -1.61 2.21
N TYR A 84 2.33 -2.25 1.21
CA TYR A 84 3.64 -1.87 0.68
C TYR A 84 3.58 -0.60 -0.18
N TRP A 85 2.47 -0.35 -0.90
CA TRP A 85 2.20 0.93 -1.55
C TRP A 85 2.11 2.09 -0.55
N ASP A 86 1.42 1.91 0.57
CA ASP A 86 1.36 2.94 1.63
C ASP A 86 2.72 3.19 2.28
N ARG A 87 3.52 2.13 2.48
CA ARG A 87 4.90 2.26 2.98
C ARG A 87 5.78 2.98 1.97
N LEU A 88 5.67 2.67 0.68
CA LEU A 88 6.41 3.35 -0.39
C LEU A 88 6.07 4.85 -0.42
N LEU A 89 4.79 5.21 -0.37
CA LEU A 89 4.35 6.61 -0.33
C LEU A 89 4.89 7.37 0.90
N THR A 90 5.00 6.68 2.04
CA THR A 90 5.61 7.24 3.25
C THR A 90 7.12 7.40 3.07
N LEU A 91 7.78 6.42 2.44
CA LEU A 91 9.22 6.40 2.20
C LEU A 91 9.68 7.53 1.26
N THR A 92 8.91 7.84 0.22
CA THR A 92 9.21 8.96 -0.69
C THR A 92 9.01 10.32 -0.02
N GLY A 93 8.33 10.38 1.12
CA GLY A 93 8.03 11.61 1.84
C GLY A 93 7.11 12.57 1.07
N VAL A 94 6.41 12.06 0.04
CA VAL A 94 5.49 12.85 -0.79
C VAL A 94 4.14 13.03 -0.10
N ARG A 95 3.78 12.09 0.79
CA ARG A 95 2.51 12.08 1.52
C ARG A 95 2.17 13.40 2.22
N ASP A 96 3.16 14.05 2.82
CA ASP A 96 2.97 15.27 3.61
C ASP A 96 2.71 16.50 2.73
N PHE A 97 3.06 16.42 1.45
CA PHE A 97 2.85 17.47 0.46
C PHE A 97 1.62 17.22 -0.40
N MET A 98 0.96 16.06 -0.26
CA MET A 98 -0.14 15.63 -1.12
C MET A 98 -1.48 16.26 -0.69
N PRO A 99 -2.21 16.93 -1.60
CA PRO A 99 -3.55 17.44 -1.34
C PRO A 99 -4.52 16.38 -0.82
N THR A 100 -5.50 16.79 -0.02
CA THR A 100 -6.49 15.87 0.57
C THR A 100 -7.24 15.06 -0.50
N ASN A 101 -7.62 15.69 -1.62
CA ASN A 101 -8.29 14.99 -2.73
C ASN A 101 -7.39 13.90 -3.33
N ARG A 102 -6.13 14.22 -3.62
CA ARG A 102 -5.13 13.26 -4.12
C ARG A 102 -4.86 12.11 -3.14
N ARG A 103 -4.78 12.40 -1.84
CA ARG A 103 -4.64 11.36 -0.80
C ARG A 103 -5.85 10.43 -0.77
N ASN A 104 -7.05 10.98 -0.96
CA ASN A 104 -8.29 10.18 -1.02
C ASN A 104 -8.36 9.33 -2.29
N GLU A 105 -7.97 9.87 -3.45
CA GLU A 105 -7.85 9.13 -4.72
C GLU A 105 -6.86 7.98 -4.58
N TRP A 106 -5.65 8.25 -4.06
CA TRP A 106 -4.65 7.22 -3.81
C TRP A 106 -5.19 6.10 -2.92
N ARG A 107 -5.76 6.47 -1.76
CA ARG A 107 -6.36 5.50 -0.84
C ARG A 107 -7.48 4.71 -1.47
N LYS A 108 -8.31 5.33 -2.30
CA LYS A 108 -9.40 4.66 -3.01
C LYS A 108 -8.83 3.62 -3.97
N ASN A 109 -7.88 4.01 -4.82
CA ASN A 109 -7.26 3.14 -5.82
C ASN A 109 -6.65 1.87 -5.20
N ILE A 110 -5.95 2.00 -4.06
CA ILE A 110 -5.33 0.84 -3.39
C ILE A 110 -6.31 0.03 -2.50
N ASN A 111 -7.52 0.53 -2.23
CA ASN A 111 -8.53 -0.14 -1.39
C ASN A 111 -9.74 -0.68 -2.16
N ASP A 112 -9.96 -0.28 -3.41
CA ASP A 112 -11.17 -0.60 -4.17
C ASP A 112 -11.39 -2.12 -4.29
N TRP A 113 -10.31 -2.91 -4.38
CA TRP A 113 -10.35 -4.38 -4.35
C TRP A 113 -11.14 -4.98 -3.16
N ARG A 114 -11.22 -4.27 -2.02
CA ARG A 114 -11.95 -4.74 -0.82
C ARG A 114 -13.45 -4.83 -1.04
N LYS A 115 -13.98 -3.99 -1.94
CA LYS A 115 -15.41 -3.97 -2.31
C LYS A 115 -15.72 -4.87 -3.50
N ALA A 116 -14.70 -5.51 -4.08
CA ALA A 116 -14.87 -6.29 -5.27
C ALA A 116 -15.60 -7.61 -4.99
N THR A 117 -16.57 -7.90 -5.84
CA THR A 117 -17.21 -9.20 -5.99
C THR A 117 -16.32 -10.14 -6.83
N PRO A 118 -16.57 -11.46 -6.83
CA PRO A 118 -15.80 -12.38 -7.66
C PRO A 118 -15.75 -12.01 -9.15
N LYS A 119 -16.79 -11.36 -9.68
CA LYS A 119 -16.90 -10.99 -11.11
C LYS A 119 -15.99 -9.83 -11.52
N ASN A 120 -15.82 -8.83 -10.64
CA ASN A 120 -15.05 -7.62 -10.92
C ASN A 120 -13.73 -7.57 -10.13
N PHE A 121 -13.35 -8.66 -9.46
CA PHE A 121 -12.15 -8.70 -8.64
C PHE A 121 -10.90 -8.39 -9.47
N ASN A 122 -10.74 -9.01 -10.63
CA ASN A 122 -9.58 -8.80 -11.49
C ASN A 122 -9.38 -7.34 -11.92
N ASP A 123 -10.47 -6.61 -12.19
CA ASP A 123 -10.42 -5.22 -12.66
C ASP A 123 -10.10 -4.24 -11.53
N MET A 124 -10.44 -4.61 -10.29
CA MET A 124 -10.29 -3.75 -9.10
C MET A 124 -9.02 -4.05 -8.30
N LYS A 125 -8.18 -5.01 -8.74
CA LYS A 125 -6.90 -5.32 -8.07
C LYS A 125 -5.99 -4.08 -8.08
N PRO A 126 -5.28 -3.81 -6.99
CA PRO A 126 -4.21 -2.83 -7.03
C PRO A 126 -3.14 -3.30 -8.04
N VAL A 127 -2.38 -2.34 -8.57
CA VAL A 127 -1.18 -2.68 -9.36
C VAL A 127 -0.27 -3.55 -8.49
N THR A 128 0.18 -4.67 -9.05
CA THR A 128 1.10 -5.59 -8.37
C THR A 128 2.32 -4.85 -7.89
N PHE A 129 2.70 -5.02 -6.62
CA PHE A 129 3.91 -4.39 -6.08
C PHE A 129 5.16 -5.14 -6.59
N SER A 130 5.70 -4.69 -7.71
CA SER A 130 6.89 -5.23 -8.38
C SER A 130 8.02 -4.22 -8.43
N GLU A 131 9.24 -4.64 -8.80
CA GLU A 131 10.38 -3.73 -8.93
C GLU A 131 10.08 -2.58 -9.91
N ASP A 132 9.64 -2.93 -11.13
CA ASP A 132 9.36 -1.95 -12.18
C ASP A 132 8.26 -0.96 -11.78
N SER A 133 7.15 -1.47 -11.24
CA SER A 133 6.03 -0.63 -10.82
C SER A 133 6.40 0.24 -9.62
N ALA A 134 7.09 -0.30 -8.61
CA ALA A 134 7.49 0.45 -7.42
C ALA A 134 8.44 1.59 -7.79
N PHE A 135 9.43 1.34 -8.66
CA PHE A 135 10.35 2.39 -9.11
C PHE A 135 9.67 3.41 -10.02
N ALA A 136 8.83 2.97 -10.96
CA ALA A 136 8.06 3.88 -11.83
C ALA A 136 7.14 4.80 -11.02
N THR A 137 6.39 4.25 -10.07
CA THR A 137 5.51 5.01 -9.18
C THR A 137 6.30 5.92 -8.24
N ALA A 138 7.41 5.45 -7.65
CA ALA A 138 8.25 6.29 -6.80
C ALA A 138 8.83 7.49 -7.57
N LYS A 139 9.21 7.29 -8.83
CA LYS A 139 9.65 8.35 -9.73
C LYS A 139 8.53 9.36 -9.98
N SER A 140 7.34 8.92 -10.42
CA SER A 140 6.21 9.82 -10.69
C SER A 140 5.79 10.60 -9.44
N LEU A 141 5.69 9.94 -8.28
CA LEU A 141 5.40 10.61 -7.00
C LEU A 141 6.42 11.71 -6.67
N THR A 142 7.70 11.47 -6.98
CA THR A 142 8.78 12.44 -6.71
C THR A 142 8.74 13.61 -7.69
N GLU A 143 8.37 13.38 -8.95
CA GLU A 143 8.20 14.41 -9.98
C GLU A 143 6.98 15.30 -9.66
N GLU A 144 5.85 14.66 -9.34
CA GLU A 144 4.57 15.33 -9.01
C GLU A 144 4.61 16.08 -7.67
N LYS A 145 5.61 15.81 -6.81
CA LYS A 145 5.75 16.45 -5.49
C LYS A 145 5.68 17.98 -5.55
N LYS A 146 6.25 18.59 -6.60
CA LYS A 146 6.23 20.05 -6.78
C LYS A 146 4.82 20.56 -7.05
N ASP A 147 4.09 19.85 -7.90
CA ASP A 147 2.71 20.20 -8.29
C ASP A 147 1.76 19.99 -7.11
N TYR A 148 1.97 18.94 -6.32
CA TYR A 148 1.22 18.71 -5.08
C TYR A 148 1.40 19.84 -4.08
N PHE A 149 2.63 20.34 -3.92
CA PHE A 149 2.89 21.48 -3.06
C PHE A 149 2.20 22.76 -3.59
N ALA A 150 2.25 23.01 -4.90
CA ALA A 150 1.55 24.13 -5.51
C ALA A 150 0.02 24.05 -5.29
N GLN A 151 -0.59 22.88 -5.51
CA GLN A 151 -2.02 22.63 -5.28
C GLN A 151 -2.41 22.77 -3.80
N MET A 152 -1.54 22.37 -2.87
CA MET A 152 -1.76 22.56 -1.43
C MET A 152 -1.82 24.05 -1.08
N VAL A 153 -0.84 24.81 -1.58
CA VAL A 153 -0.75 26.26 -1.36
C VAL A 153 -1.95 26.96 -1.99
N GLU A 154 -2.28 26.63 -3.24
CA GLU A 154 -3.45 27.15 -3.95
C GLU A 154 -4.75 26.82 -3.21
N GLY A 155 -4.93 25.59 -2.73
CA GLY A 155 -6.11 25.19 -1.95
C GLY A 155 -6.25 25.96 -0.64
N VAL A 156 -5.13 26.25 0.05
CA VAL A 156 -5.13 27.13 1.22
C VAL A 156 -5.55 28.55 0.82
N PHE A 157 -4.99 29.11 -0.24
CA PHE A 157 -5.37 30.45 -0.71
C PHE A 157 -6.82 30.52 -1.16
N ASN A 158 -7.35 29.52 -1.85
CA ASN A 158 -8.75 29.46 -2.26
C ASN A 158 -9.70 29.36 -1.06
N ASN A 159 -9.34 28.58 -0.03
CA ASN A 159 -10.13 28.47 1.20
C ASN A 159 -10.10 29.75 2.06
N LEU A 160 -9.00 30.50 2.02
CA LEU A 160 -8.89 31.81 2.67
C LEU A 160 -9.49 32.94 1.82
N SER A 161 -9.56 32.75 0.51
CA SER A 161 -10.19 33.65 -0.46
C SER A 161 -11.70 33.48 -0.43
N VAL A 162 -12.32 34.05 0.60
CA VAL A 162 -13.79 34.09 0.72
C VAL A 162 -14.43 35.05 -0.30
N THR A 163 -13.69 35.71 -1.20
CA THR A 163 -13.78 37.17 -1.50
C THR A 163 -13.41 38.01 -0.26
N HIS A 164 -12.70 39.11 -0.47
CA HIS A 164 -12.47 40.20 0.49
C HIS A 164 -13.71 40.45 1.39
N LYS A 165 -13.77 39.85 2.58
CA LYS A 165 -14.74 40.19 3.63
C LYS A 165 -14.16 41.09 4.73
N THR A 166 -12.91 41.55 4.55
CA THR A 166 -12.30 42.66 5.30
C THR A 166 -11.94 43.89 4.45
N ASN A 167 -12.18 43.90 3.12
CA ASN A 167 -12.33 45.16 2.35
C ASN A 167 -13.77 45.30 1.81
N LYS A 168 -14.75 45.13 2.68
CA LYS A 168 -15.98 45.90 2.50
C LYS A 168 -15.84 47.07 3.45
N ALA A 169 -15.55 48.22 2.85
CA ALA A 169 -15.50 49.53 3.52
C ALA A 169 -16.84 49.81 4.22
#